data_AF-A0AAV0NGE6-F1
#
_entry.id   AF-A0AAV0NGE6-F1
#
_cell.length_a   1.000
_cell.length_b   1.000
_cell.length_c   1.000
_cell.angle_alpha   90.00
_cell.angle_beta   90.00
_cell.angle_gamma   90.00
#
_symmetry.space_group_name_H-M   'P 1'
#
loop_
_entity.id
_entity.type
_entity.pdbx_description
1 polymer ?
#
loop_
_entity_poly.entity_id
_entity_poly.type
_entity_poly.pdbx_seq_one_letter_code
_entity_poly.pdbx_strand_id
1 'polypeptide(L)' 'MAFVQMTYVVASILRRFEIRPVSQKRPVYVPLLTAHMAGGLNVLVKRRCQSKTETR' A
#
# COMPACT_ATOMS: atom_id res chain seq x y z
N MET A 1 7.45 8.33 15.82
CA MET A 1 8.45 7.65 14.95
C MET A 1 7.80 6.65 13.99
N ALA A 2 7.09 5.61 14.47
CA ALA A 2 6.44 4.62 13.60
C ALA A 2 5.37 5.23 12.65
N PHE A 3 4.54 6.15 13.13
CA PHE A 3 3.50 6.79 12.32
C PHE A 3 4.08 7.62 11.15
N VAL A 4 5.08 8.47 11.42
CA VAL A 4 5.69 9.32 10.39
C VAL A 4 6.44 8.49 9.34
N GLN A 5 7.21 7.48 9.78
CA GLN A 5 7.92 6.59 8.87
C GLN A 5 6.95 5.78 7.99
N MET A 6 5.89 5.22 8.56
CA MET A 6 4.89 4.45 7.81
C MET A 6 4.18 5.32 6.77
N THR A 7 3.81 6.55 7.13
CA THR A 7 3.19 7.51 6.21
C THR A 7 4.11 7.86 5.04
N TYR A 8 5.40 8.09 5.30
CA TYR A 8 6.37 8.37 4.22
C TYR A 8 6.52 7.18 3.26
N VAL A 9 6.63 5.96 3.81
CA VAL A 9 6.74 4.73 3.00
C VAL A 9 5.50 4.57 2.12
N VAL A 10 4.30 4.70 2.68
CA VAL A 10 3.04 4.60 1.93
C VAL A 10 2.95 5.69 0.86
N ALA A 11 3.29 6.93 1.18
CA ALA A 11 3.27 8.04 0.21
C ALA A 11 4.23 7.80 -0.97
N SER A 12 5.44 7.31 -0.69
CA SER A 12 6.44 7.00 -1.73
C SER A 12 5.97 5.89 -2.67
N ILE A 13 5.33 4.85 -2.12
CA ILE A 13 4.77 3.74 -2.89
C ILE A 13 3.62 4.25 -3.77
N LEU A 14 2.65 4.99 -3.21
CA LEU A 14 1.50 5.52 -3.96
C LEU A 14 1.90 6.53 -5.04
N ARG A 15 3.02 7.25 -4.86
CA ARG A 15 3.54 8.15 -5.90
C ARG A 15 4.02 7.39 -7.14
N ARG A 16 4.56 6.18 -6.96
CA ARG A 16 5.18 5.38 -8.02
C ARG A 16 4.24 4.32 -8.59
N PHE A 17 3.29 3.85 -7.80
CA PHE A 17 2.44 2.72 -8.12
C PHE A 17 0.97 3.01 -7.85
N GLU A 18 0.12 2.54 -8.75
CA GLU A 18 -1.29 2.38 -8.52
C GLU A 18 -1.51 0.97 -7.94
N ILE A 19 -2.12 0.90 -6.76
CA ILE A 19 -2.39 -0.33 -6.04
C ILE A 19 -3.90 -0.56 -6.06
N ARG A 20 -4.34 -1.71 -6.57
CA ARG A 20 -5.75 -2.13 -6.54
C ARG A 20 -5.89 -3.46 -5.80
N PRO A 21 -6.83 -3.60 -4.84
CA PRO A 21 -7.04 -4.88 -4.18
C PRO A 21 -7.54 -5.95 -5.17
N VAL A 22 -6.97 -7.15 -5.10
CA VAL A 22 -7.36 -8.28 -5.97
C VAL A 22 -8.72 -8.85 -5.54
N SER A 23 -9.02 -8.79 -4.24
CA SER A 23 -10.21 -9.38 -3.65
C SER A 23 -10.86 -8.41 -2.67
N GLN A 24 -12.19 -8.35 -2.67
CA GLN A 24 -12.99 -7.63 -1.68
C GLN A 24 -13.31 -8.49 -0.45
N LYS A 25 -12.68 -9.67 -0.30
CA LYS A 25 -12.84 -10.50 0.89
C LYS A 25 -12.46 -9.69 2.13
N ARG A 26 -13.29 -9.78 3.17
CA ARG A 26 -13.03 -9.06 4.42
C ARG A 26 -11.74 -9.59 5.05
N PRO A 27 -10.80 -8.71 5.44
CA PRO A 27 -9.60 -9.14 6.14
C PRO A 27 -9.99 -9.79 7.46
N VAL A 28 -9.49 -11.01 7.71
CA VAL A 28 -9.71 -11.72 8.97
C VAL A 28 -8.54 -11.43 9.90
N TYR A 29 -8.85 -10.83 11.04
CA TYR A 29 -7.89 -10.60 12.11
C TYR A 29 -7.55 -11.92 12.79
N VAL A 30 -6.25 -12.24 12.85
CA VAL A 30 -5.72 -13.40 13.58
C VAL A 30 -4.95 -12.89 14.79
N PRO A 31 -5.36 -13.23 16.02
CA PRO A 31 -4.70 -12.76 17.23
C PRO A 31 -3.31 -13.44 17.40
N LEU A 32 -2.27 -12.73 16.98
CA LEU A 32 -0.85 -13.03 17.26
C LEU A 32 -0.24 -11.86 18.08
N LEU A 33 1.07 -11.85 18.27
CA LEU A 33 1.80 -10.74 18.91
C LEU A 33 1.61 -9.37 18.21
N THR A 34 1.15 -9.38 16.96
CA THR A 34 0.76 -8.19 16.20
C THR A 34 -0.59 -8.43 15.54
N ALA A 35 -1.21 -7.34 15.06
CA ALA A 35 -2.44 -7.41 14.28
C ALA A 35 -2.20 -8.09 12.92
N HIS A 36 -2.30 -9.42 12.88
CA HIS A 36 -2.01 -10.23 11.72
C HIS A 36 -3.26 -10.44 10.85
N MET A 37 -3.12 -10.27 9.54
CA MET A 37 -4.18 -10.57 8.57
C MET A 37 -3.97 -11.94 7.96
N ALA A 38 -4.92 -12.86 8.12
CA ALA A 38 -4.87 -14.17 7.49
C ALA A 38 -4.75 -14.04 5.96
N GLY A 39 -3.63 -14.49 5.39
CA GLY A 39 -3.40 -14.44 3.94
C GLY A 39 -2.96 -13.07 3.39
N GLY A 40 -2.70 -12.08 4.26
CA GLY A 40 -2.15 -10.78 3.88
C GLY A 40 -3.08 -9.91 3.02
N LEU A 41 -2.50 -8.85 2.43
CA LEU A 41 -3.21 -7.91 1.55
C LEU A 41 -2.80 -8.14 0.09
N ASN A 42 -3.58 -8.95 -0.62
CA ASN A 42 -3.34 -9.25 -2.04
C ASN A 42 -3.74 -8.07 -2.94
N VAL A 43 -2.77 -7.54 -3.68
CA VAL A 43 -2.95 -6.36 -4.53
C VAL A 43 -2.36 -6.54 -5.92
N LEU A 44 -3.02 -5.93 -6.90
CA LEU A 44 -2.47 -5.68 -8.23
C LEU A 44 -1.68 -4.38 -8.19
N VAL A 45 -0.47 -4.41 -8.73
CA VAL A 45 0.43 -3.27 -8.76
C VAL A 45 0.65 -2.88 -10.22
N LYS A 46 0.37 -1.61 -10.54
CA LYS A 46 0.68 -1.02 -11.84
C LYS A 46 1.61 0.17 -11.62
N ARG A 47 2.69 0.29 -12.38
CA ARG A 47 3.51 1.51 -12.36
C ARG A 47 2.70 2.67 -12.90
N ARG A 48 2.73 3.80 -12.18
CA ARG A 48 2.26 5.06 -12.74
C ARG A 48 3.29 5.50 -13.77
N CYS A 49 2.88 5.62 -15.03
CA CYS A 49 3.65 6.34 -16.03
C CYS A 49 3.69 7.80 -15.58
N GLN A 50 4.81 8.22 -15.03
CA GLN A 50 5.02 9.61 -14.68
C GLN A 50 5.13 10.37 -16.01
N SER A 51 4.03 11.00 -16.44
CA SER A 51 4.15 12.15 -17.32
C SER A 51 5.02 13.14 -16.57
N LYS A 52 6.23 13.41 -17.08
CA LYS A 52 7.08 14.49 -16.58
C LYS A 52 6.31 15.80 -16.80
N THR A 53 5.49 16.21 -15.84
CA THR A 53 5.03 17.59 -15.77
C THR A 53 6.17 18.37 -15.14
N GLU A 54 7.05 18.81 -16.04
CA GLU A 54 7.96 19.92 -15.88
C GLU A 54 7.17 21.14 -15.40
N THR A 55 7.45 21.65 -14.21
CA THR A 55 7.06 23.02 -13.83
C THR A 55 8.08 23.57 -12.84
N ARG A 56 8.96 24.41 -13.40
CA ARG A 56 9.67 25.59 -12.89
C ARG A 56 10.04 25.66 -11.41
#